data_AF-A0A4Y2R0J2-F1
#
_entry.id   AF-A0A4Y2R0J2-F1
#
_cell.length_a   1.000
_cell.length_b   1.000
_cell.length_c   1.000
_cell.angle_alpha   90.00
_cell.angle_beta   90.00
_cell.angle_gamma   90.00
#
_symmetry.space_group_name_H-M   'P 1'
#
loop_
_entity.id
_entity.type
_entity.pdbx_description
1 polymer ?
#
loop_
_entity_poly.entity_id
_entity_poly.type
_entity_poly.pdbx_seq_one_letter_code
_entity_poly.pdbx_strand_id
1 'polypeptide(L)'
;MQRSPDNKNFHPTYYMSKKTTDEEKKYSSYELEALAVIEAVKKFRVYLLGIPFKIVTDSSALEKTMQKKDLVTRVAFWALLLEEFDYVIEHRSGTRMTHVYALSRSPIDIFCISFDNILPRLKSAQDNENEVKAIKELLRISAYEN
;
A
#
# COMPACT_ATOMS: atom_id res chain seq x y z
N MET A 1 -5.23 -10.99 3.31
CA MET A 1 -5.86 -11.41 4.58
C MET A 1 -5.49 -12.86 4.84
N GLN A 2 -5.34 -13.25 6.10
CA GLN A 2 -5.01 -14.61 6.52
C GLN A 2 -6.08 -15.14 7.47
N ARG A 3 -6.45 -16.41 7.33
CA ARG A 3 -7.42 -17.05 8.23
C ARG A 3 -6.72 -17.45 9.53
N SER A 4 -7.24 -17.01 10.68
CA SER A 4 -6.73 -17.44 11.98
C SER A 4 -7.18 -18.88 12.28
N PRO A 5 -6.30 -19.72 12.85
CA PRO A 5 -6.65 -21.08 13.26
C PRO A 5 -7.68 -21.11 14.40
N ASP A 6 -7.71 -20.09 15.26
CA ASP A 6 -8.51 -20.10 16.50
C ASP A 6 -9.97 -19.73 16.24
N ASN A 7 -10.20 -18.65 15.50
CA ASN A 7 -11.55 -18.09 15.28
C ASN A 7 -12.09 -18.30 13.87
N LYS A 8 -11.34 -18.95 12.98
CA LYS A 8 -11.69 -19.20 11.58
C LYS A 8 -12.01 -17.95 10.76
N ASN A 9 -11.81 -16.75 11.30
CA ASN A 9 -12.05 -15.47 10.63
C ASN A 9 -10.81 -15.00 9.87
N PHE A 10 -11.04 -14.16 8.87
CA PHE A 10 -9.97 -13.53 8.11
C PHE A 10 -9.49 -12.27 8.82
N HIS A 11 -8.18 -12.18 9.01
CA HIS A 11 -7.50 -11.03 9.59
C HIS A 11 -6.63 -10.34 8.53
N PRO A 12 -6.58 -9.01 8.52
CA PRO A 12 -5.69 -8.26 7.64
C PRO A 12 -4.24 -8.45 8.08
N THR A 13 -3.38 -8.90 7.16
CA THR A 13 -1.93 -9.00 7.41
C THR A 13 -1.23 -7.67 7.11
N TYR A 14 -1.69 -6.98 6.06
CA TYR A 14 -1.12 -5.71 5.61
C TYR A 14 -2.15 -4.96 4.76
N TYR A 15 -2.04 -3.63 4.72
CA TYR A 15 -2.84 -2.75 3.88
C TYR A 15 -1.94 -1.93 2.96
N MET A 16 -2.30 -1.82 1.69
CA MET A 16 -1.60 -0.99 0.71
C MET A 16 -2.60 -0.14 -0.05
N SER A 17 -2.26 1.13 -0.25
CA SER A 17 -2.93 2.05 -1.18
C SER A 17 -1.87 2.81 -1.96
N LYS A 18 -2.12 3.07 -3.25
CA LYS A 18 -1.21 3.78 -4.14
C LYS A 18 -2.03 4.76 -4.98
N LYS A 19 -1.57 6.01 -5.06
CA LYS A 19 -2.15 7.05 -5.92
C LYS A 19 -1.67 6.83 -7.35
N THR A 20 -2.58 6.93 -8.32
CA THR A 20 -2.27 6.83 -9.75
C THR A 20 -1.40 8.01 -10.19
N THR A 21 -0.36 7.76 -10.98
CA THR A 21 0.46 8.81 -11.62
C THR A 21 -0.31 9.53 -12.74
N ASP A 22 0.22 10.64 -13.24
CA ASP A 22 -0.44 11.41 -14.29
C ASP A 22 -0.52 10.66 -15.63
N GLU A 23 0.40 9.74 -15.88
CA GLU A 23 0.36 8.80 -17.01
C GLU A 23 -0.69 7.71 -16.80
N GLU A 24 -0.72 7.13 -15.59
CA GLU A 24 -1.67 6.06 -15.23
C GLU A 24 -3.11 6.57 -15.26
N LYS A 25 -3.38 7.83 -14.90
CA LYS A 25 -4.71 8.46 -15.00
C LYS A 25 -5.32 8.44 -16.40
N LYS A 26 -4.50 8.31 -17.45
CA LYS A 26 -4.96 8.23 -18.84
C LYS A 26 -5.44 6.83 -19.23
N TYR A 27 -5.22 5.85 -18.36
CA TYR A 27 -5.62 4.47 -18.61
C TYR A 27 -7.13 4.32 -18.43
N SER A 28 -7.70 3.34 -19.12
CA SER A 28 -9.09 2.99 -18.91
C SER A 28 -9.31 2.49 -17.47
N SER A 29 -10.54 2.60 -16.96
CA SER A 29 -10.89 2.10 -15.62
C SER A 29 -10.49 0.64 -15.42
N TYR A 30 -10.70 -0.17 -16.46
CA TYR A 30 -10.30 -1.57 -16.50
C TYR A 30 -8.78 -1.78 -16.36
N GLU A 31 -7.97 -1.00 -17.08
CA GLU A 31 -6.51 -1.08 -16.97
C GLU A 31 -6.01 -0.63 -15.59
N LEU A 32 -6.66 0.36 -14.98
CA LEU A 32 -6.34 0.82 -13.63
C LEU A 32 -6.61 -0.25 -12.57
N GLU A 33 -7.73 -0.98 -12.71
CA GLU A 33 -8.06 -2.10 -11.82
C GLU A 33 -7.04 -3.25 -11.95
N ALA A 34 -6.68 -3.61 -13.19
CA ALA A 34 -5.64 -4.61 -13.44
C ALA A 34 -4.29 -4.16 -12.86
N LEU A 35 -3.90 -2.90 -13.08
CA LEU A 35 -2.67 -2.33 -12.55
C LEU A 35 -2.65 -2.38 -11.01
N ALA A 36 -3.77 -2.07 -10.35
CA ALA A 36 -3.86 -2.12 -8.89
C ALA A 36 -3.60 -3.54 -8.35
N VAL A 37 -4.13 -4.57 -9.03
CA VAL A 37 -3.85 -5.97 -8.66
C VAL A 37 -2.38 -6.31 -8.85
N ILE A 38 -1.78 -5.91 -9.98
CA ILE A 38 -0.36 -6.17 -10.27
C ILE A 38 0.56 -5.53 -9.23
N GLU A 39 0.31 -4.26 -8.89
CA GLU A 39 1.09 -3.54 -7.89
C GLU A 39 0.95 -4.18 -6.50
N ALA A 40 -0.25 -4.64 -6.14
CA ALA A 40 -0.47 -5.38 -4.91
C ALA A 40 0.31 -6.70 -4.90
N VAL A 41 0.20 -7.52 -5.95
CA VAL A 41 0.91 -8.81 -6.03
C VAL A 41 2.42 -8.62 -5.99
N LYS A 42 2.97 -7.63 -6.70
CA LYS A 42 4.39 -7.27 -6.62
C LYS A 42 4.81 -6.90 -5.21
N LYS A 43 4.03 -6.06 -4.51
CA LYS A 43 4.33 -5.66 -3.14
C LYS A 43 4.30 -6.85 -2.17
N PHE A 44 3.34 -7.75 -2.35
CA PHE A 44 3.15 -8.91 -1.50
C PHE A 44 3.88 -10.16 -1.99
N ARG A 45 4.76 -10.07 -2.99
CA ARG A 45 5.45 -11.23 -3.60
C ARG A 45 6.10 -12.14 -2.56
N VAL A 46 6.74 -11.58 -1.54
CA VAL A 46 7.40 -12.34 -0.45
C VAL A 46 6.40 -13.22 0.34
N TYR A 47 5.13 -12.82 0.41
CA TYR A 47 4.08 -13.56 1.12
C TYR A 47 3.29 -14.51 0.21
N LEU A 48 3.30 -14.27 -1.11
CA LEU A 48 2.43 -14.95 -2.08
C LEU A 48 3.17 -16.00 -2.90
N LEU A 49 4.48 -15.90 -3.04
CA LEU A 49 5.25 -16.82 -3.87
C LEU A 49 5.20 -18.24 -3.31
N GLY A 50 4.83 -19.20 -4.16
CA GLY A 50 4.76 -20.63 -3.81
C GLY A 50 3.56 -21.03 -2.94
N ILE A 51 2.60 -20.14 -2.71
CA ILE A 51 1.40 -20.42 -1.91
C ILE A 51 0.16 -20.12 -2.76
N PRO A 52 -0.86 -21.00 -2.80
CA PRO A 52 -2.12 -20.70 -3.46
C PRO A 52 -2.88 -19.60 -2.71
N PHE A 53 -3.31 -18.56 -3.43
CA PHE A 53 -4.10 -17.47 -2.83
C PHE A 53 -5.27 -17.03 -3.71
N LYS A 54 -6.10 -16.15 -3.13
CA LYS A 54 -7.27 -15.60 -3.81
C LYS A 54 -7.16 -14.10 -3.96
N ILE A 55 -7.36 -13.61 -5.17
CA ILE A 55 -7.48 -12.20 -5.51
C ILE A 55 -8.97 -11.86 -5.54
N VAL A 56 -9.42 -11.02 -4.61
CA VAL A 56 -10.81 -10.56 -4.56
C VAL A 56 -10.88 -9.14 -5.09
N THR A 57 -11.67 -8.92 -6.14
CA THR A 57 -11.83 -7.63 -6.82
C THR A 57 -13.31 -7.29 -6.99
N ASP A 58 -13.66 -6.01 -7.03
CA ASP A 58 -14.99 -5.52 -7.38
C ASP A 58 -15.23 -5.40 -8.89
N SER A 59 -14.22 -5.76 -9.69
CA SER A 59 -14.31 -5.78 -11.15
C SER A 59 -14.59 -7.17 -11.71
N SER A 60 -15.82 -7.39 -12.16
CA SER A 60 -16.17 -8.57 -12.97
C SER A 60 -15.50 -8.57 -14.35
N ALA A 61 -15.05 -7.41 -14.82
CA ALA A 61 -14.34 -7.29 -16.10
C ALA A 61 -12.93 -7.85 -16.01
N LEU A 62 -12.25 -7.66 -14.87
CA LEU A 62 -10.91 -8.21 -14.62
C LEU A 62 -10.90 -9.74 -14.62
N GLU A 63 -11.85 -10.35 -13.91
CA GLU A 63 -12.05 -11.81 -13.88
C GLU A 63 -12.20 -12.37 -15.30
N LYS A 64 -13.08 -11.77 -16.11
CA LYS A 64 -13.33 -12.22 -17.48
C LYS A 64 -12.15 -11.98 -18.41
N THR A 65 -11.42 -10.90 -18.22
CA THR A 65 -10.35 -10.53 -19.15
C THR A 65 -9.13 -11.40 -18.96
N MET A 66 -8.77 -11.78 -17.73
CA MET A 66 -7.69 -12.75 -17.51
C MET A 66 -7.98 -14.13 -18.11
N GLN A 67 -9.24 -14.43 -18.46
CA GLN A 67 -9.64 -15.66 -19.15
C GLN A 67 -9.65 -15.52 -20.69
N LYS A 68 -9.56 -14.29 -21.22
CA LYS A 68 -9.58 -14.05 -22.67
C LYS A 68 -8.20 -14.26 -23.28
N LYS A 69 -8.19 -14.78 -24.52
CA LYS A 69 -6.96 -14.93 -25.31
C LYS A 69 -6.51 -13.62 -25.96
N ASP A 70 -7.45 -12.77 -26.35
CA ASP A 70 -7.15 -11.47 -26.97
C ASP A 70 -7.03 -10.38 -25.91
N LEU A 71 -5.79 -10.15 -25.48
CA LEU A 71 -5.43 -9.12 -24.52
C LEU A 71 -4.71 -7.97 -25.21
N VAL A 72 -4.99 -6.74 -24.77
CA VAL A 72 -4.15 -5.59 -25.11
C VAL A 72 -2.73 -5.88 -24.62
N THR A 73 -1.70 -5.53 -25.40
CA THR A 73 -0.30 -5.87 -25.14
C THR A 73 0.13 -5.63 -23.69
N ARG A 74 -0.27 -4.50 -23.10
CA ARG A 74 0.04 -4.16 -21.70
C ARG A 74 -0.55 -5.16 -20.70
N VAL A 75 -1.80 -5.54 -20.89
CA VAL A 75 -2.51 -6.50 -20.02
C VAL A 75 -1.93 -7.91 -20.21
N ALA A 76 -1.52 -8.26 -21.42
CA ALA A 76 -0.81 -9.53 -21.69
C ALA A 76 0.52 -9.61 -20.91
N PHE A 77 1.31 -8.52 -20.90
CA PHE A 77 2.52 -8.44 -20.07
C PHE A 77 2.24 -8.63 -18.58
N TRP A 78 1.13 -8.08 -18.09
CA TRP A 78 0.69 -8.25 -16.70
C TRP A 78 0.22 -9.67 -16.40
N ALA A 79 -0.48 -10.31 -17.33
CA ALA A 79 -0.89 -11.70 -17.20
C ALA A 79 0.33 -12.64 -17.09
N LEU A 80 1.36 -12.42 -17.90
CA LEU A 80 2.63 -13.16 -17.81
C LEU A 80 3.32 -12.99 -16.45
N LEU A 81 3.26 -11.79 -15.86
CA LEU A 81 3.81 -11.56 -14.53
C LEU A 81 3.03 -12.32 -13.44
N LEU A 82 1.71 -12.42 -13.61
CA LEU A 82 0.87 -13.17 -12.69
C LEU A 82 1.06 -14.69 -12.82
N GLU A 83 1.55 -15.18 -13.96
CA GLU A 83 1.79 -16.61 -14.21
C GLU A 83 2.85 -17.22 -13.25
N GLU A 84 3.71 -16.41 -12.63
CA GLU A 84 4.62 -16.85 -11.56
C GLU A 84 3.87 -17.34 -10.31
N PHE A 85 2.59 -16.97 -10.15
CA PHE A 85 1.81 -17.16 -8.93
C PHE A 85 0.68 -18.17 -9.12
N ASP A 86 0.37 -18.91 -8.06
CA ASP A 86 -0.82 -19.76 -7.99
C ASP A 86 -1.98 -18.96 -7.38
N TYR A 87 -2.89 -18.47 -8.22
CA TYR A 87 -3.97 -17.59 -7.78
C TYR A 87 -5.31 -17.91 -8.44
N VAL A 88 -6.38 -17.57 -7.72
CA VAL A 88 -7.76 -17.55 -8.23
C VAL A 88 -8.34 -16.15 -8.10
N ILE A 89 -8.89 -15.61 -9.19
CA ILE A 89 -9.63 -14.35 -9.16
C ILE A 89 -11.09 -14.62 -8.83
N GLU A 90 -11.64 -13.90 -7.86
CA GLU A 90 -13.06 -13.92 -7.49
C GLU A 90 -13.62 -12.50 -7.51
N HIS A 91 -14.68 -12.29 -8.28
CA HIS A 91 -15.43 -11.04 -8.23
C HIS A 91 -16.32 -10.97 -6.99
N ARG A 92 -16.27 -9.83 -6.29
CA ARG A 92 -17.13 -9.51 -5.14
C ARG A 92 -17.62 -8.08 -5.25
N SER A 93 -18.95 -7.88 -5.14
CA SER A 93 -19.54 -6.53 -5.16
C SER A 93 -18.86 -5.58 -4.16
N GLY A 94 -18.54 -4.36 -4.62
CA GLY A 94 -17.89 -3.32 -3.82
C GLY A 94 -18.62 -2.96 -2.52
N THR A 95 -19.94 -3.18 -2.45
CA THR A 95 -20.73 -3.01 -1.21
C THR A 95 -20.27 -3.92 -0.06
N ARG A 96 -19.62 -5.04 -0.39
CA ARG A 96 -19.04 -5.99 0.58
C ARG A 96 -17.53 -5.76 0.80
N MET A 97 -16.97 -4.72 0.20
CA MET A 97 -15.54 -4.38 0.23
C MET A 97 -15.29 -2.96 0.76
N THR A 98 -16.14 -2.48 1.66
CA THR A 98 -16.07 -1.12 2.22
C THR A 98 -14.71 -0.75 2.79
N HIS A 99 -14.01 -1.72 3.41
CA HIS A 99 -12.65 -1.54 3.93
C HIS A 99 -11.61 -1.20 2.84
N VAL A 100 -11.74 -1.80 1.64
CA VAL A 100 -10.89 -1.49 0.49
C VAL A 100 -11.28 -0.14 -0.10
N TYR A 101 -12.57 0.12 -0.21
CA TYR A 101 -13.10 1.36 -0.77
C TYR A 101 -12.68 2.60 0.03
N ALA A 102 -12.62 2.49 1.36
CA ALA A 102 -12.14 3.57 2.22
C ALA A 102 -10.70 3.98 1.88
N LEU A 103 -9.80 3.01 1.69
CA LEU A 103 -8.39 3.27 1.39
C LEU A 103 -8.14 3.73 -0.05
N SER A 104 -8.99 3.36 -1.01
CA SER A 104 -8.84 3.79 -2.40
C SER A 104 -9.43 5.17 -2.68
N ARG A 105 -10.48 5.57 -1.96
CA ARG A 105 -11.21 6.83 -2.18
C ARG A 105 -10.78 7.99 -1.29
N SER A 106 -10.00 7.70 -0.25
CA SER A 106 -9.39 8.72 0.61
C SER A 106 -7.89 8.72 0.39
N PRO A 107 -7.39 9.34 -0.71
CA PRO A 107 -5.96 9.55 -0.86
C PRO A 107 -5.52 10.41 0.33
N ILE A 108 -4.80 9.79 1.26
CA ILE A 108 -4.07 10.54 2.28
C ILE A 108 -2.98 11.25 1.47
N ASP A 109 -3.15 12.56 1.23
CA ASP A 109 -2.00 13.35 0.82
C ASP A 109 -1.00 13.19 1.95
N ILE A 110 0.09 12.48 1.68
CA ILE A 110 1.22 12.24 2.62
C ILE A 110 1.79 13.60 3.11
N PHE A 111 1.39 14.70 2.48
CA PHE A 111 1.58 16.06 2.98
C PHE A 111 0.93 16.34 4.34
N CYS A 112 -0.07 15.57 4.78
CA CYS A 112 -0.73 15.74 6.08
C CYS A 112 -0.08 14.98 7.24
N ILE A 113 0.88 14.08 6.98
CA ILE A 113 1.92 13.77 7.98
C ILE A 113 3.13 14.63 7.65
N SER A 114 2.86 15.92 7.49
CA SER A 114 3.88 16.93 7.63
C SER A 114 4.48 16.74 9.03
N PHE A 115 5.73 16.26 9.07
CA PHE A 115 6.57 16.39 10.24
C PHE A 115 6.74 17.86 10.66
N ASP A 116 6.24 18.83 9.88
CA ASP A 116 6.36 20.26 10.15
C ASP A 116 5.71 20.66 11.47
N ASN A 117 4.81 19.83 12.05
CA ASN A 117 4.32 20.07 13.41
C ASN A 117 5.05 19.27 14.50
N ILE A 118 5.72 18.17 14.15
CA ILE A 118 6.46 17.35 15.13
C ILE A 118 7.79 18.00 15.47
N LEU A 119 8.54 18.45 14.46
CA LEU A 119 9.86 19.07 14.66
C LEU A 119 9.81 20.33 15.54
N PRO A 120 8.94 21.33 15.31
CA PRO A 120 8.84 22.48 16.21
C PRO A 120 8.31 22.11 17.59
N ARG A 121 7.42 21.12 17.72
CA ARG A 121 6.94 20.64 19.03
C ARG A 121 8.06 19.95 19.81
N LEU A 122 8.84 19.06 19.17
CA LEU A 122 10.01 18.43 19.78
C LEU A 122 11.05 19.47 20.19
N LYS A 123 11.31 20.47 19.35
CA LYS A 123 12.21 21.58 19.68
C LYS A 123 11.72 22.36 20.90
N SER A 124 10.44 22.72 20.93
CA SER A 124 9.86 23.42 22.09
C SER A 124 9.87 22.59 23.38
N ALA A 125 9.66 21.27 23.28
CA ALA A 125 9.73 20.38 24.43
C ALA A 125 11.17 20.24 24.96
N GLN A 126 12.14 20.06 24.05
CA GLN A 126 13.57 19.99 24.39
C GLN A 126 14.10 21.30 24.99
N ASP A 127 13.58 22.45 24.54
CA ASP A 127 13.96 23.75 25.09
C ASP A 127 13.28 24.04 26.45
N ASN A 128 12.24 23.31 26.83
CA ASN A 128 11.60 23.42 28.14
C ASN A 128 12.19 22.48 29.20
N GLU A 129 13.00 21.50 28.79
CA GLU A 129 13.57 20.48 29.67
C GLU A 129 14.99 20.86 30.13
N ASN A 130 15.19 20.98 31.44
CA ASN A 130 16.44 21.50 32.01
C ASN A 130 17.65 20.57 31.77
N GLU A 131 17.43 19.25 31.74
CA GLU A 131 18.49 18.26 31.50
C GLU A 131 19.02 18.35 30.06
N VAL A 132 18.11 18.48 29.08
CA VAL A 132 18.47 18.61 27.67
C VAL A 132 19.20 19.94 27.40
N LYS A 133 18.81 21.02 28.09
CA LYS A 133 19.54 22.30 28.09
C LYS A 133 20.97 22.14 28.63
N ALA A 134 21.15 21.48 29.77
CA ALA A 134 22.46 21.24 30.34
C ALA A 134 23.38 20.44 29.39
N ILE A 135 22.83 19.41 28.73
CA ILE A 135 23.56 18.62 27.73
C ILE A 135 23.94 19.47 26.50
N LYS A 136 23.04 20.32 26.01
CA LYS A 136 23.36 21.26 24.91
C LYS A 136 24.49 22.22 25.29
N GLU A 137 24.48 22.74 26.52
CA GLU A 137 25.51 23.65 27.03
C GLU A 137 26.88 22.94 27.11
N LEU A 138 26.93 21.73 27.66
CA LEU A 138 28.14 20.92 27.78
C LEU A 138 28.76 20.57 26.42
N LEU A 139 27.92 20.17 25.46
CA LEU A 139 28.38 19.88 24.10
C LEU A 139 28.91 21.13 23.40
N ARG A 140 28.30 22.30 23.67
CA ARG A 140 28.76 23.58 23.13
C ARG A 140 30.13 23.96 23.70
N ILE A 141 30.36 23.75 24.99
CA ILE A 141 31.65 24.00 25.64
C ILE A 141 32.75 23.07 25.09
N SER A 142 32.45 21.78 24.90
CA SER A 142 33.41 20.82 24.33
C SER A 142 33.83 21.11 22.89
N ALA A 143 33.01 21.84 22.13
CA ALA A 143 33.28 22.23 20.76
C ALA A 143 34.20 23.47 20.63
N TYR A 144 34.44 24.20 21.73
CA TYR A 144 35.34 25.35 21.80
C TYR A 144 36.65 25.06 22.55
N GLU A 145 36.80 23.88 23.15
CA GLU A 145 38.01 23.45 23.88
C GLU A 145 38.97 22.58 23.05
N ASN A 146 38.80 22.50 21.72
CA ASN A 146 39.78 21.94 20.78
C ASN A 146 40.23 22.98 19.74
#